data_AF-A0A955IS89-F1
#
_entry.id   AF-A0A955IS89-F1
#
_cell.length_a   1.000
_cell.length_b   1.000
_cell.length_c   1.000
_cell.angle_alpha   90.00
_cell.angle_beta   90.00
_cell.angle_gamma   90.00
#
_symmetry.space_group_name_H-M   'P 1'
#
loop_
_entity.id
_entity.type
_entity.pdbx_description
1 polymer ?
#
loop_
_entity_poly.entity_id
_entity_poly.type
_entity_poly.pdbx_seq_one_letter_code
_entity_poly.pdbx_strand_id
1 'polypeptide(L)'
;MLPAMERRADERGLSFLVISSPKSGSQWVSAMCRAHPDVECAESRLFGNHLDQGSFGVRLTLDAYVHLLRQHHRSPGGDAYYDALLHDLVDTIGRTSRRVLGVTHYGEKITPFAGTGRAVVERCLAYDPDLPIVHLVR
;
A
#
# COMPACT_ATOMS: atom_id res chain seq x y z
N MET A 1 -9.91 9.67 20.81
CA MET A 1 -9.70 8.38 20.12
C MET A 1 -10.90 8.17 19.23
N LEU A 2 -10.75 8.30 17.91
CA LEU A 2 -11.85 7.96 16.99
C LEU A 2 -12.07 6.44 17.11
N PRO A 3 -13.33 5.96 17.17
CA PRO A 3 -13.59 4.53 17.18
C PRO A 3 -12.98 3.92 15.93
N ALA A 4 -12.33 2.76 16.06
CA ALA A 4 -11.92 1.96 14.91
C ALA A 4 -13.20 1.62 14.13
N MET A 5 -13.44 2.30 13.01
CA MET A 5 -14.50 1.93 12.09
C MET A 5 -14.15 0.55 11.55
N GLU A 6 -14.91 -0.48 11.94
CA GLU A 6 -14.89 -1.77 11.26
C GLU A 6 -15.26 -1.53 9.79
N ARG A 7 -14.26 -1.56 8.90
CA ARG A 7 -14.48 -1.45 7.46
C ARG A 7 -15.16 -2.71 6.96
N ARG A 8 -16.21 -2.56 6.18
CA ARG A 8 -16.82 -3.70 5.50
C ARG A 8 -15.85 -4.25 4.45
N ALA A 9 -15.90 -5.55 4.19
CA ALA A 9 -15.00 -6.20 3.24
C ALA A 9 -15.13 -5.66 1.80
N ASP A 10 -16.30 -5.13 1.43
CA ASP A 10 -16.57 -4.49 0.14
C ASP A 10 -15.96 -3.08 0.01
N GLU A 11 -15.66 -2.43 1.13
CA GLU A 11 -15.08 -1.08 1.16
C GLU A 11 -13.56 -1.09 0.96
N ARG A 12 -12.89 -2.22 1.26
CA ARG A 12 -11.43 -2.38 1.17
C ARG A 12 -10.95 -2.20 -0.26
N GLY A 13 -9.93 -1.38 -0.49
CA GLY A 13 -9.33 -1.23 -1.82
C GLY A 13 -8.39 -2.37 -2.20
N LEU A 14 -7.75 -2.99 -1.22
CA LEU A 14 -6.82 -4.10 -1.41
C LEU A 14 -7.44 -5.43 -1.01
N SER A 15 -7.13 -6.48 -1.76
CA SER A 15 -7.50 -7.87 -1.47
C SER A 15 -6.33 -8.70 -0.95
N PHE A 16 -5.09 -8.28 -1.22
CA PHE A 16 -3.88 -8.94 -0.74
C PHE A 16 -2.65 -8.03 -0.86
N LEU A 17 -1.58 -8.40 -0.18
CA LEU A 17 -0.25 -7.78 -0.31
C LEU A 17 0.80 -8.85 -0.61
N VAL A 18 1.78 -8.48 -1.44
CA VAL A 18 3.01 -9.27 -1.63
C VAL A 18 4.18 -8.47 -1.08
N ILE A 19 4.75 -8.90 0.05
CA ILE A 19 5.94 -8.27 0.63
C ILE A 19 7.16 -9.05 0.17
N SER A 20 8.17 -8.34 -0.35
CA SER A 20 9.34 -8.98 -0.94
C SER A 20 10.63 -8.22 -0.66
N SER A 21 11.74 -8.95 -0.60
CA SER A 21 13.07 -8.37 -0.73
C SER A 21 13.48 -8.26 -2.20
N PRO A 22 14.39 -7.33 -2.55
CA PRO A 22 14.94 -7.28 -3.90
C PRO A 22 15.51 -8.63 -4.33
N LYS A 23 15.22 -9.05 -5.57
CA LYS A 23 15.69 -10.31 -6.18
C LYS A 23 15.12 -11.60 -5.57
N SER A 24 14.03 -11.54 -4.80
CA SER A 24 13.33 -12.71 -4.24
C SER A 24 12.38 -13.44 -5.21
N GLY A 25 12.37 -13.09 -6.49
CA GLY A 25 11.41 -13.62 -7.47
C GLY A 25 10.06 -12.88 -7.48
N SER A 26 9.98 -11.70 -6.88
CA SER A 26 8.74 -10.94 -6.73
C SER A 26 8.06 -10.53 -8.05
N GLN A 27 8.83 -10.33 -9.13
CA GLN A 27 8.25 -10.11 -10.47
C GLN A 27 7.56 -11.36 -11.03
N TRP A 28 8.07 -12.56 -10.71
CA TRP A 28 7.45 -13.81 -11.14
C TRP A 28 6.12 -14.03 -10.43
N VAL A 29 6.07 -13.75 -9.12
CA VAL A 29 4.82 -13.80 -8.34
C VAL A 29 3.80 -12.79 -8.86
N SER A 30 4.19 -11.53 -9.10
CA SER A 30 3.27 -10.54 -9.69
C SER A 30 2.77 -10.95 -11.09
N ALA A 31 3.60 -11.62 -11.90
CA ALA A 31 3.17 -12.14 -13.20
C ALA A 31 2.19 -13.31 -13.05
N MET A 32 2.39 -14.20 -12.09
CA MET A 32 1.45 -15.28 -11.79
C MET A 32 0.10 -14.74 -11.30
N CYS A 33 0.09 -13.75 -10.42
CA CYS A 33 -1.15 -13.11 -9.98
C CYS A 33 -1.94 -12.57 -11.19
N ARG A 34 -1.28 -11.84 -12.07
CA ARG A 34 -1.88 -11.24 -13.28
C ARG A 34 -2.26 -12.25 -14.36
N ALA A 35 -1.81 -13.51 -14.26
CA ALA A 35 -2.27 -14.56 -15.16
C ALA A 35 -3.70 -15.02 -14.84
N HIS A 36 -4.22 -14.73 -13.65
CA HIS A 36 -5.61 -14.97 -13.32
C HIS A 36 -6.47 -13.82 -13.88
N PRO A 37 -7.56 -14.10 -14.63
CA PRO A 37 -8.31 -13.07 -15.36
C PRO A 37 -8.98 -12.02 -14.46
N ASP A 38 -9.13 -12.34 -13.18
CA ASP A 38 -9.86 -11.52 -12.20
C ASP A 38 -8.95 -10.92 -11.10
N VAL A 39 -7.63 -10.94 -11.32
CA VAL A 39 -6.64 -10.47 -10.34
C VAL A 39 -5.66 -9.51 -11.01
N GLU A 40 -5.48 -8.35 -10.40
CA GLU A 40 -4.36 -7.46 -10.68
C GLU A 40 -3.40 -7.39 -9.49
N CYS A 41 -2.10 -7.40 -9.76
CA CYS A 41 -1.05 -7.18 -8.76
C CYS A 41 -0.13 -6.06 -9.24
N ALA A 42 -0.38 -4.86 -8.74
CA ALA A 42 0.40 -3.68 -9.04
C ALA A 42 1.69 -3.64 -8.21
N GLU A 43 2.57 -2.71 -8.54
CA GLU A 43 3.74 -2.35 -7.73
C GLU A 43 3.68 -0.86 -7.43
N SER A 44 2.95 -0.49 -6.40
CA SER A 44 3.00 0.85 -5.83
C SER A 44 3.82 0.87 -4.54
N ARG A 45 4.49 2.00 -4.33
CA ARG A 45 5.33 2.24 -3.15
C ARG A 45 4.44 2.69 -1.99
N LEU A 46 3.52 1.84 -1.53
CA LEU A 46 2.50 2.25 -0.55
C LEU A 46 3.08 2.76 0.77
N PHE A 47 3.95 1.96 1.40
CA PHE A 47 4.40 2.18 2.77
C PHE A 47 5.92 2.23 2.88
N GLY A 48 6.38 2.74 4.03
CA GLY A 48 7.78 2.74 4.44
C GLY A 48 8.35 4.12 4.75
N ASN A 49 7.53 5.18 4.64
CA ASN A 49 7.88 6.58 4.88
C ASN A 49 9.24 6.96 4.28
N HIS A 50 9.41 6.68 2.99
CA HIS A 50 10.66 6.91 2.27
C HIS A 50 10.52 8.08 1.31
N LEU A 51 11.51 8.96 1.31
CA LEU A 51 11.65 10.05 0.35
C LEU A 51 13.13 10.26 0.07
N ASP A 52 13.54 10.12 -1.19
CA ASP A 52 14.86 10.55 -1.63
C ASP A 52 14.87 11.03 -3.08
N GLN A 53 15.99 11.62 -3.49
CA GLN A 53 16.27 11.93 -4.87
C GLN A 53 17.15 10.83 -5.48
N GLY A 54 16.52 9.94 -6.23
CA GLY A 54 17.21 8.93 -7.01
C GLY A 54 17.77 9.50 -8.32
N SER A 55 18.59 8.69 -9.00
CA SER A 55 19.18 9.05 -10.30
C SER A 55 18.15 9.31 -11.41
N PHE A 56 16.91 8.86 -11.23
CA PHE A 56 15.80 9.00 -12.19
C PHE A 56 14.66 9.87 -11.66
N GLY A 57 14.93 10.67 -10.62
CA GLY A 57 13.94 11.55 -9.99
C GLY A 57 13.59 11.14 -8.56
N VAL A 58 12.55 11.78 -8.03
CA VAL A 58 12.12 11.59 -6.65
C VAL A 58 11.53 10.20 -6.47
N ARG A 59 12.06 9.45 -5.51
CA ARG A 59 11.46 8.19 -5.06
C ARG A 59 10.77 8.45 -3.75
N LEU A 60 9.45 8.29 -3.74
CA LEU A 60 8.64 8.53 -2.58
C LEU A 60 7.64 7.41 -2.36
N THR A 61 7.33 7.12 -1.10
CA THR A 61 6.21 6.25 -0.74
C THR A 61 4.94 7.06 -0.53
N LEU A 62 3.78 6.42 -0.66
CA LEU A 62 2.49 7.09 -0.53
C LEU A 62 2.27 7.66 0.88
N ASP A 63 2.70 6.95 1.91
CA ASP A 63 2.71 7.45 3.29
C ASP A 63 3.64 8.66 3.49
N ALA A 64 4.80 8.71 2.81
CA ALA A 64 5.66 9.89 2.79
C ALA A 64 4.99 11.08 2.07
N TYR A 65 4.27 10.83 0.98
CA TYR A 65 3.47 11.88 0.31
C TYR A 65 2.42 12.48 1.23
N VAL A 66 1.64 11.64 1.91
CA VAL A 66 0.64 12.09 2.89
C VAL A 66 1.30 12.83 4.06
N HIS A 67 2.50 12.39 4.48
CA HIS A 67 3.27 13.09 5.50
C HIS A 67 3.69 14.50 5.06
N LEU A 68 4.07 14.70 3.79
CA LEU A 68 4.40 16.03 3.26
C LEU A 68 3.20 16.98 3.28
N LEU A 69 1.97 16.49 3.08
CA LEU A 69 0.75 17.31 3.17
C LEU A 69 0.59 18.00 4.53
N ARG A 70 1.15 17.41 5.60
CA ARG A 70 1.14 17.99 6.96
C ARG A 70 1.78 19.38 7.03
N GLN A 71 2.72 19.66 6.12
CA GLN A 71 3.41 20.95 6.06
C GLN A 71 2.52 22.07 5.50
N HIS A 72 1.50 21.72 4.72
CA HIS A 72 0.67 22.68 3.98
C HIS A 72 -0.79 22.68 4.41
N HIS A 73 -1.24 21.64 5.10
CA HIS A 73 -2.60 21.51 5.59
C HIS A 73 -2.55 21.11 7.06
N ARG A 74 -2.98 21.99 7.96
CA ARG A 74 -3.12 21.66 9.39
C ARG A 74 -4.44 20.93 9.62
N SER A 75 -4.34 19.66 9.97
CA SER A 75 -5.51 18.84 10.25
C SER A 75 -6.18 19.20 11.59
N PRO A 76 -7.52 19.17 11.67
CA PRO A 76 -8.25 19.25 12.94
C PRO A 76 -8.08 18.02 13.85
N GLY A 77 -7.57 16.90 13.33
CA GLY A 77 -7.48 15.60 14.02
C GLY A 77 -6.06 15.11 14.31
N GLY A 78 -5.02 15.92 14.07
CA GLY A 78 -3.63 15.52 14.27
C GLY A 78 -3.22 14.31 13.43
N ASP A 79 -2.40 13.42 13.98
CA ASP A 79 -1.86 12.25 13.26
C ASP A 79 -2.95 11.29 12.76
N ALA A 80 -3.99 11.06 13.56
CA ALA A 80 -5.07 10.13 13.23
C ALA A 80 -5.80 10.52 11.93
N TYR A 81 -5.89 11.81 11.62
CA TYR A 81 -6.45 12.27 10.36
C TYR A 81 -5.60 11.87 9.15
N TYR A 82 -4.27 11.97 9.25
CA TYR A 82 -3.39 11.60 8.14
C TYR A 82 -3.31 10.09 7.96
N ASP A 83 -3.41 9.32 9.06
CA ASP A 83 -3.52 7.86 8.96
C ASP A 83 -4.83 7.46 8.26
N ALA A 84 -5.96 8.09 8.62
CA ALA A 84 -7.23 7.89 7.92
C ALA A 84 -7.13 8.29 6.44
N LEU A 85 -6.57 9.47 6.16
CA LEU A 85 -6.37 9.96 4.79
C LEU A 85 -5.48 9.02 3.96
N LEU A 86 -4.41 8.49 4.54
CA LEU A 86 -3.56 7.49 3.88
C LEU A 86 -4.38 6.25 3.54
N HIS A 87 -5.14 5.71 4.49
CA HIS A 87 -5.95 4.52 4.26
C HIS A 87 -7.02 4.76 3.19
N ASP A 88 -7.69 5.91 3.21
CA ASP A 88 -8.68 6.30 2.20
C ASP A 88 -8.06 6.45 0.81
N LEU A 89 -6.82 6.95 0.74
CA LEU A 89 -6.08 7.06 -0.51
C LEU A 89 -5.71 5.68 -1.06
N VAL A 90 -5.21 4.77 -0.22
CA VAL A 90 -4.96 3.36 -0.57
C VAL A 90 -6.25 2.71 -1.08
N ASP A 91 -7.36 2.88 -0.36
CA ASP A 91 -8.65 2.32 -0.73
C ASP A 91 -9.15 2.87 -2.08
N THR A 92 -8.96 4.16 -2.30
CA THR A 92 -9.36 4.83 -3.54
C THR A 92 -8.54 4.35 -4.72
N ILE A 93 -7.23 4.17 -4.57
CA ILE A 93 -6.36 3.60 -5.60
C ILE A 93 -6.86 2.20 -5.96
N GLY A 94 -7.03 1.32 -4.97
CA GLY A 94 -7.45 -0.06 -5.23
C GLY A 94 -8.84 -0.19 -5.85
N ARG A 95 -9.84 0.55 -5.35
CA ARG A 95 -11.19 0.60 -5.95
C ARG A 95 -11.18 1.16 -7.37
N THR A 96 -10.41 2.23 -7.61
CA THR A 96 -10.30 2.83 -8.94
C THR A 96 -9.64 1.87 -9.92
N SER A 97 -8.55 1.22 -9.52
CA SER A 97 -7.86 0.21 -10.34
C SER A 97 -8.78 -0.94 -10.70
N ARG A 98 -9.50 -1.52 -9.74
CA ARG A 98 -10.48 -2.59 -9.99
C ARG A 98 -11.54 -2.19 -11.02
N ARG A 99 -12.14 -1.01 -10.82
CA ARG A 99 -13.16 -0.48 -11.73
C ARG A 99 -12.64 -0.26 -13.15
N VAL A 100 -11.43 0.30 -13.29
CA VAL A 100 -10.85 0.62 -14.61
C VAL A 100 -10.41 -0.66 -15.33
N LEU A 101 -9.84 -1.62 -14.61
CA LEU A 101 -9.32 -2.86 -15.18
C LEU A 101 -10.40 -3.95 -15.34
N GLY A 102 -11.54 -3.81 -14.66
CA GLY A 102 -12.62 -4.80 -14.67
C GLY A 102 -12.29 -6.07 -13.88
N VAL A 103 -11.47 -5.97 -12.84
CA VAL A 103 -11.06 -7.09 -11.98
C VAL A 103 -11.67 -7.00 -10.58
N THR A 104 -11.96 -8.13 -9.95
CA THR A 104 -12.52 -8.22 -8.60
C THR A 104 -11.45 -8.07 -7.52
N HIS A 105 -10.27 -8.62 -7.77
CA HIS A 105 -9.17 -8.63 -6.82
C HIS A 105 -8.04 -7.71 -7.26
N TYR A 106 -7.67 -6.80 -6.38
CA TYR A 106 -6.52 -5.92 -6.59
C TYR A 106 -5.58 -6.05 -5.40
N GLY A 107 -4.31 -6.29 -5.67
CA GLY A 107 -3.28 -6.36 -4.65
C GLY A 107 -2.05 -5.58 -5.03
N GLU A 108 -1.19 -5.40 -4.04
CA GLU A 108 -0.01 -4.56 -4.15
C GLU A 108 1.23 -5.34 -3.75
N LYS A 109 2.23 -5.32 -4.64
CA LYS A 109 3.56 -5.82 -4.32
C LYS A 109 4.40 -4.69 -3.77
N ILE A 110 4.82 -4.85 -2.53
CA ILE A 110 5.71 -3.92 -1.84
C ILE A 110 7.11 -4.53 -1.76
N THR A 111 8.07 -3.83 -2.34
CA THR A 111 9.49 -4.05 -2.08
C THR A 111 9.99 -2.88 -1.22
N PRO A 112 10.19 -3.06 0.10
CA PRO A 112 10.63 -1.98 0.97
C PRO A 112 11.94 -1.36 0.50
N PHE A 113 12.10 -0.06 0.75
CA PHE A 113 13.41 0.58 0.64
C PHE A 113 14.35 0.05 1.73
N ALA A 114 15.65 0.24 1.53
CA ALA A 114 16.64 -0.20 2.50
C ALA A 114 16.36 0.46 3.87
N GLY A 115 16.28 -0.34 4.93
CA GLY A 115 15.98 0.13 6.28
C GLY A 115 14.50 0.35 6.61
N THR A 116 13.58 0.25 5.65
CA THR A 116 12.15 0.55 5.88
C THR A 116 11.26 -0.68 6.07
N GLY A 117 11.83 -1.89 6.01
CA GLY A 117 11.07 -3.15 6.04
C GLY A 117 10.16 -3.30 7.26
N ARG A 118 10.64 -2.94 8.45
CA ARG A 118 9.82 -2.97 9.68
C ARG A 118 8.64 -2.01 9.60
N ALA A 119 8.89 -0.76 9.19
CA ALA A 119 7.85 0.25 9.04
C ALA A 119 6.79 -0.16 8.01
N VAL A 120 7.19 -0.83 6.92
CA VAL A 120 6.24 -1.39 5.95
C VAL A 120 5.32 -2.41 6.61
N VAL A 121 5.85 -3.39 7.34
CA VAL A 121 5.04 -4.43 7.98
C VAL A 121 4.09 -3.83 9.02
N GLU A 122 4.59 -2.93 9.87
CA GLU A 122 3.78 -2.22 10.86
C GLU A 122 2.64 -1.43 10.20
N ARG A 123 2.90 -0.77 9.06
CA ARG A 123 1.87 -0.05 8.29
C ARG A 123 0.88 -0.97 7.60
N CYS A 124 1.30 -2.12 7.11
CA CYS A 124 0.36 -3.12 6.54
C CYS A 124 -0.62 -3.60 7.61
N LEU A 125 -0.12 -3.95 8.80
CA LEU A 125 -0.95 -4.40 9.92
C LEU A 125 -1.87 -3.29 10.46
N ALA A 126 -1.41 -2.04 10.45
CA ALA A 126 -2.23 -0.89 10.84
C ALA A 126 -3.32 -0.54 9.82
N TYR A 127 -3.08 -0.80 8.53
CA TYR A 127 -4.07 -0.59 7.48
C TYR A 127 -5.21 -1.60 7.58
N ASP A 128 -4.88 -2.89 7.63
CA ASP A 128 -5.85 -3.98 7.79
C ASP A 128 -5.14 -5.25 8.30
N PRO A 129 -5.36 -5.64 9.58
CA PRO A 129 -4.70 -6.80 10.17
C PRO A 129 -5.18 -8.14 9.59
N ASP A 130 -6.34 -8.17 8.94
CA ASP A 130 -6.93 -9.37 8.34
C ASP A 130 -6.58 -9.53 6.86
N LEU A 131 -5.85 -8.57 6.28
CA LEU A 131 -5.50 -8.59 4.87
C LEU A 131 -4.50 -9.73 4.60
N PRO A 132 -4.75 -10.61 3.60
CA PRO A 132 -3.81 -11.67 3.25
C PRO A 132 -2.46 -11.10 2.81
N ILE A 133 -1.36 -11.57 3.43
CA ILE A 133 0.01 -11.18 3.10
C ILE A 133 0.79 -12.40 2.61
N VAL A 134 1.39 -12.27 1.42
CA VAL A 134 2.37 -13.20 0.88
C VAL A 134 3.77 -12.62 1.10
N HIS A 135 4.55 -13.21 2.00
CA HIS A 135 5.93 -12.80 2.25
C HIS A 135 6.91 -13.70 1.47
N LEU A 136 7.66 -13.12 0.54
CA LEU A 136 8.63 -13.84 -0.29
C LEU A 136 10.01 -13.89 0.38
N VAL A 137 10.48 -15.11 0.64
CA VAL A 137 11.79 -15.41 1.21
C VAL A 137 12.60 -16.21 0.20
N ARG A 138 13.85 -15.83 -0.05
CA ARG A 138 14.79 -16.50 -0.95
C ARG A 138 16.17 -16.58 -0.33
#